data_AF-A0A1H4IC98-F1
#
_entry.id   AF-A0A1H4IC98-F1
#
_cell.length_a   1.000
_cell.length_b   1.000
_cell.length_c   1.000
_cell.angle_alpha   90.00
_cell.angle_beta   90.00
_cell.angle_gamma   90.00
#
_symmetry.space_group_name_H-M   'P 1'
#
loop_
_entity.id
_entity.type
_entity.pdbx_description
1 polymer ?
#
loop_
_entity_poly.entity_id
_entity_poly.type
_entity_poly.pdbx_seq_one_letter_code
_entity_poly.pdbx_strand_id
1 'polypeptide(L)'
;MEAAVPTVRVVTFDQFEDSFPVVAACGVGRDDFRRFGEVVARNICDLPFAAAAIRQYIIDCTDLPLTKGLRASSGLFRGLGPRTRVEPILG
;
A
#
# COMPACT_ATOMS: atom_id res chain seq x y z
N MET A 1 16.37 23.32 -10.35
CA MET A 1 16.41 22.73 -9.00
C MET A 1 15.26 21.73 -8.96
N GLU A 2 15.55 20.46 -9.23
CA GLU A 2 14.53 19.41 -9.21
C GLU A 2 14.09 19.23 -7.75
N ALA A 3 12.84 19.54 -7.44
CA ALA A 3 12.31 19.28 -6.12
C ALA A 3 12.38 17.77 -5.88
N ALA A 4 13.07 17.33 -4.83
CA ALA A 4 13.08 15.94 -4.45
C ALA A 4 11.63 15.47 -4.31
N VAL A 5 11.19 14.58 -5.19
CA VAL A 5 9.85 14.00 -5.11
C VAL A 5 9.76 13.33 -3.75
N PRO A 6 8.85 13.76 -2.87
CA PRO A 6 8.73 13.15 -1.55
C PRO A 6 8.44 11.67 -1.75
N THR A 7 9.32 10.82 -1.25
CA THR A 7 9.14 9.37 -1.33
C THR A 7 7.94 9.02 -0.47
N VAL A 8 6.83 8.63 -1.10
CA VAL A 8 5.67 8.12 -0.37
C VAL A 8 6.07 6.81 0.28
N ARG A 9 5.98 6.76 1.61
CA ARG A 9 6.30 5.58 2.41
C ARG A 9 5.00 5.05 2.98
N VAL A 10 4.68 3.82 2.61
CA VAL A 10 3.49 3.11 3.12
C VAL A 10 3.85 2.27 4.34
N VAL A 11 5.12 1.92 4.50
CA VAL A 11 5.72 1.21 5.64
C VAL A 11 7.16 1.71 5.83
N THR A 12 7.78 1.41 6.98
CA THR A 12 9.22 1.65 7.18
C THR A 12 10.07 0.63 6.41
N PHE A 13 11.36 0.94 6.20
CA PHE A 13 12.27 -0.01 5.55
C PHE A 13 12.40 -1.31 6.35
N ASP A 14 12.56 -1.23 7.67
CA ASP A 14 12.68 -2.40 8.54
C ASP A 14 11.43 -3.29 8.47
N GLN A 15 10.23 -2.70 8.43
CA GLN A 15 8.99 -3.45 8.24
C GLN A 15 8.90 -4.13 6.88
N PHE A 16 9.36 -3.45 5.84
CA PHE A 16 9.42 -4.01 4.49
C PHE A 16 10.39 -5.20 4.44
N GLU A 17 11.60 -5.03 4.97
CA GLU A 17 12.65 -6.05 5.05
C GLU A 17 12.23 -7.26 5.90
N ASP A 18 11.49 -7.03 7.00
CA ASP A 18 11.01 -8.10 7.89
C ASP A 18 9.80 -8.87 7.32
N SER A 19 8.92 -8.21 6.57
CA SER A 19 7.63 -8.78 6.15
C SER A 19 7.67 -9.42 4.76
N PHE A 20 8.41 -8.85 3.80
CA PHE A 20 8.45 -9.36 2.44
C PHE A 20 8.98 -10.79 2.32
N PRO A 21 10.06 -11.19 3.02
CA PRO A 21 10.52 -12.57 2.99
C PRO A 21 9.48 -13.56 3.52
N VAL A 22 8.64 -13.16 4.49
CA VAL A 22 7.59 -14.01 5.04
C VAL A 22 6.44 -14.21 4.05
N VAL A 23 6.09 -13.17 3.28
CA VAL A 23 4.94 -13.17 2.38
C VAL A 23 5.30 -13.67 0.98
N ALA A 24 6.50 -13.40 0.51
CA ALA A 24 6.93 -13.62 -0.87
C ALA A 24 8.16 -14.55 -1.01
N ALA A 25 8.72 -15.04 0.09
CA ALA A 25 9.90 -15.92 0.11
C ALA A 25 11.09 -15.34 -0.68
N CYS A 26 11.22 -14.01 -0.75
CA CYS A 26 12.29 -13.30 -1.44
C CYS A 26 12.99 -12.30 -0.52
N GLY A 27 14.31 -12.16 -0.68
CA GLY A 27 15.06 -11.06 -0.07
C GLY A 27 14.81 -9.76 -0.84
N VAL A 28 14.79 -8.63 -0.14
CA VAL A 28 14.46 -7.33 -0.71
C VAL A 28 15.49 -6.28 -0.28
N GLY A 29 15.79 -5.34 -1.17
CA GLY A 29 16.75 -4.25 -0.94
C GLY A 29 16.11 -2.87 -0.88
N ARG A 30 16.95 -1.84 -0.72
CA ARG A 30 16.50 -0.44 -0.65
C ARG A 30 15.89 0.06 -1.96
N ASP A 31 16.39 -0.41 -3.10
CA ASP A 31 15.82 -0.05 -4.41
C ASP A 31 14.42 -0.65 -4.59
N ASP A 32 14.21 -1.90 -4.15
CA ASP A 32 12.90 -2.54 -4.12
C ASP A 32 11.94 -1.80 -3.20
N PHE A 33 12.42 -1.35 -2.03
CA PHE A 33 11.61 -0.58 -1.08
C PHE A 33 11.14 0.76 -1.68
N ARG A 34 12.04 1.51 -2.32
CA ARG A 34 11.66 2.76 -3.00
C ARG A 34 10.60 2.50 -4.05
N ARG A 35 10.82 1.48 -4.89
CA ARG A 35 9.90 1.15 -5.97
C ARG A 35 8.55 0.65 -5.46
N PHE A 36 8.57 -0.14 -4.38
CA PHE A 36 7.37 -0.60 -3.69
C PHE A 36 6.51 0.57 -3.21
N GLY A 37 7.12 1.54 -2.53
CA GLY A 37 6.42 2.75 -2.06
C GLY A 37 5.73 3.50 -3.19
N GLU A 38 6.44 3.75 -4.30
CA GLU A 38 5.89 4.43 -5.49
C GLU A 38 4.70 3.67 -6.12
N VAL A 39 4.84 2.36 -6.32
CA VAL A 39 3.82 1.54 -6.98
C VAL A 39 2.59 1.40 -6.09
N VAL A 40 2.78 1.12 -4.80
CA VAL A 40 1.68 0.91 -3.86
C VAL A 40 0.94 2.21 -3.60
N ALA A 41 1.65 3.33 -3.39
CA ALA A 41 1.04 4.63 -3.21
C ALA A 41 0.16 5.01 -4.40
N ARG A 42 0.68 4.88 -5.62
CA ARG A 42 -0.08 5.16 -6.85
C ARG A 42 -1.34 4.29 -6.91
N ASN A 43 -1.20 2.98 -6.73
CA ASN A 43 -2.33 2.06 -6.79
C ASN A 43 -3.38 2.33 -5.70
N ILE A 44 -2.97 2.71 -4.49
CA ILE A 44 -3.91 3.07 -3.42
C ILE A 44 -4.64 4.37 -3.77
N CYS A 45 -3.95 5.37 -4.31
CA CYS A 45 -4.56 6.63 -4.73
C CYS A 45 -5.54 6.44 -5.90
N ASP A 46 -5.28 5.49 -6.81
CA ASP A 46 -6.16 5.21 -7.96
C ASP A 46 -7.52 4.59 -7.54
N LEU A 47 -7.58 3.91 -6.38
CA LEU A 47 -8.81 3.24 -5.92
C LEU A 47 -9.96 4.21 -5.62
N PRO A 48 -9.77 5.30 -4.84
CA PRO A 48 -10.79 6.34 -4.68
C PRO A 48 -11.20 7.00 -6.00
N PHE A 49 -10.26 7.27 -6.92
CA PHE A 49 -10.61 7.87 -8.22
C PHE A 49 -11.53 6.95 -9.04
N ALA A 50 -11.25 5.65 -9.04
CA ALA A 50 -12.10 4.66 -9.69
C ALA A 50 -13.48 4.56 -9.03
N ALA A 51 -13.56 4.64 -7.70
CA ALA A 51 -14.83 4.64 -6.97
C ALA A 51 -15.65 5.92 -7.22
N ALA A 52 -14.99 7.08 -7.27
CA ALA A 52 -15.60 8.38 -7.55
C ALA A 52 -16.26 8.44 -8.94
N ALA A 53 -15.72 7.70 -9.91
CA ALA A 53 -16.31 7.60 -11.25
C ALA A 53 -17.72 6.95 -11.24
N ILE A 54 -18.04 6.18 -10.19
CA ILE A 54 -19.29 5.43 -10.05
C ILE A 54 -20.22 6.11 -9.03
N ARG A 55 -19.67 6.74 -7.98
CA ARG A 55 -20.43 7.30 -6.85
C ARG A 55 -19.99 8.74 -6.55
N GLN A 56 -20.95 9.68 -6.55
CA GLN A 56 -20.67 11.12 -6.62
C GLN A 56 -20.54 11.85 -5.27
N TYR A 57 -20.68 11.18 -4.12
CA TYR A 57 -20.79 11.87 -2.82
C TYR A 57 -19.80 11.37 -1.78
N ILE A 58 -20.10 10.26 -1.11
CA ILE A 58 -19.25 9.66 -0.09
C ILE A 58 -18.77 8.33 -0.63
N ILE A 59 -17.45 8.16 -0.71
CA ILE A 59 -16.81 6.89 -1.04
C ILE A 59 -16.72 6.09 0.26
N ASP A 60 -17.48 5.02 0.33
CA ASP A 60 -17.37 4.00 1.37
C ASP A 60 -16.32 2.95 0.97
N CYS A 61 -15.76 2.23 1.95
CA CYS A 61 -14.84 1.12 1.69
C CYS A 61 -15.44 0.03 0.78
N THR A 62 -16.76 -0.13 0.78
CA THR A 62 -17.48 -1.05 -0.11
C THR A 62 -17.49 -0.59 -1.57
N ASP A 63 -17.35 0.71 -1.83
CA ASP A 63 -17.29 1.29 -3.18
C ASP A 63 -15.93 1.08 -3.86
N LEU A 64 -14.88 0.79 -3.08
CA LEU A 64 -13.56 0.53 -3.63
C LEU A 64 -13.57 -0.75 -4.48
N PRO A 65 -12.98 -0.72 -5.69
CA PRO A 65 -12.95 -1.85 -6.62
C PRO A 65 -11.93 -2.92 -6.20
N LEU A 66 -12.03 -3.40 -4.97
CA LEU A 66 -11.19 -4.46 -4.42
C LEU A 66 -11.68 -5.81 -4.95
N THR A 67 -10.81 -6.52 -5.65
CA THR A 67 -11.08 -7.90 -6.08
C THR A 67 -11.26 -8.82 -4.88
N LYS A 68 -11.94 -9.96 -5.07
CA LYS A 68 -12.11 -10.97 -4.00
C LYS A 68 -10.76 -11.43 -3.43
N GLY A 69 -9.75 -11.59 -4.30
CA GLY A 69 -8.39 -11.95 -3.89
C GLY A 69 -7.75 -10.88 -2.99
N LEU A 70 -7.88 -9.60 -3.35
CA LEU A 70 -7.34 -8.49 -2.56
C LEU A 70 -8.05 -8.33 -1.21
N ARG A 71 -9.38 -8.58 -1.16
CA ARG A 71 -10.11 -8.62 0.11
C ARG A 71 -9.62 -9.75 1.01
N ALA A 72 -9.42 -10.94 0.46
CA ALA A 72 -8.89 -12.09 1.21
C ALA A 72 -7.48 -11.82 1.74
N SER A 73 -6.60 -11.21 0.94
CA SER A 73 -5.24 -10.88 1.38
C SER A 73 -5.19 -9.78 2.44
N SER A 74 -6.16 -8.86 2.47
CA SER A 74 -6.24 -7.84 3.53
C SER A 74 -6.39 -8.45 4.94
N GLY A 75 -7.08 -9.59 5.05
CA GLY A 75 -7.18 -10.37 6.29
C GLY A 75 -5.84 -10.98 6.72
N LEU A 76 -5.05 -11.47 5.74
CA LEU A 76 -3.70 -11.99 6.00
C LEU A 76 -2.77 -10.89 6.52
N PHE A 77 -2.85 -9.69 5.94
CA PHE A 77 -2.08 -8.53 6.39
C PHE A 77 -2.40 -8.16 7.85
N ARG A 78 -3.66 -8.19 8.27
CA ARG A 78 -4.03 -7.97 9.68
C ARG A 78 -3.44 -9.03 10.63
N GLY A 79 -3.25 -10.26 10.14
CA GLY A 79 -2.66 -11.36 10.90
C GLY A 79 -1.16 -11.24 11.16
N LEU A 80 -0.45 -10.35 10.46
CA LEU A 80 0.99 -10.13 10.63
C LEU A 80 1.33 -9.24 11.85
N GLY A 81 0.32 -8.67 12.53
CA GLY A 81 0.48 -8.01 13.82
C GLY A 81 1.32 -6.72 13.76
N PRO A 82 2.24 -6.48 14.73
CA PRO A 82 3.05 -5.25 14.80
C PRO A 82 3.94 -5.01 13.56
N ARG A 83 4.23 -6.07 12.79
CA ARG A 83 5.05 -6.01 11.56
C ARG A 83 4.35 -5.30 10.38
N THR A 84 3.07 -4.97 10.55
CA THR A 84 2.22 -4.36 9.51
C THR A 84 1.71 -2.97 9.89
N ARG A 85 2.42 -2.24 10.76
CA ARG A 85 2.10 -0.82 10.99
C ARG A 85 2.30 -0.05 9.68
N VAL A 86 1.20 0.45 9.13
CA VAL A 86 1.19 1.26 7.91
C VAL A 86 1.48 2.70 8.31
N GLU A 87 2.39 3.35 7.59
CA GLU A 87 2.63 4.79 7.73
C GLU A 87 1.51 5.57 7.03
N PRO A 88 1.08 6.72 7.56
CA PRO A 88 0.08 7.56 6.90
C PRO A 88 0.51 7.91 5.46
N ILE A 89 -0.34 7.58 4.50
CA ILE A 89 -0.13 7.93 3.09
C ILE A 89 -0.47 9.40 2.83
N LEU A 90 -1.43 9.92 3.59
CA LEU A 90 -1.77 11.34 3.62
C LEU A 90 -0.97 11.99 4.75
N GLY A 91 -0.21 13.03 4.40
CA GLY A 91 0.57 13.84 5.35
C GLY A 91 -0.28 14.78 6.18
#